data_AF-A0A1X9YV84-F1
#
_entry.id   AF-A0A1X9YV84-F1
#
_cell.length_a   1.000
_cell.length_b   1.000
_cell.length_c   1.000
_cell.angle_alpha   90.00
_cell.angle_beta   90.00
_cell.angle_gamma   90.00
#
_symmetry.space_group_name_H-M   'P 1'
#
loop_
_entity.id
_entity.type
_entity.pdbx_description
1 polymer ?
#
loop_
_entity_poly.entity_id
_entity_poly.type
_entity_poly.pdbx_seq_one_letter_code
_entity_poly.pdbx_strand_id
1 'polypeptide(L)'
;MKVYPIAFAGLLALAACGSESADGNYGRTASEELIDEQMDANTKASVDSMAKATNEGKILYPVPDTLTTLLGQKQPQARIATLPDQSIMNQRLQVENPLFVRGNFNGNRSLDYAVQVLQNDSVHILAFLDYADQAREVKVASYPARQLDEEWYSTYQLKLAPKDSLVQDNRNQQRAPLATDGISVIEENRTTLYVMQNGRFIPFDAKK
;
A
#
# COMPACT_ATOMS: atom_id res chain seq x y z
N MET A 1 -70.10 -19.46 -34.33
CA MET A 1 -70.11 -19.46 -32.84
C MET A 1 -68.68 -19.42 -32.33
N LYS A 2 -68.45 -18.79 -31.16
CA LYS A 2 -67.18 -18.36 -30.50
C LYS A 2 -66.75 -16.95 -30.95
N VAL A 3 -67.36 -15.87 -30.44
CA VAL A 3 -67.36 -15.26 -29.08
C VAL A 3 -65.95 -14.82 -28.63
N TYR A 4 -65.71 -13.52 -28.75
CA TYR A 4 -64.68 -12.77 -28.02
C TYR A 4 -65.24 -12.31 -26.67
N PRO A 5 -64.42 -12.25 -25.61
CA PRO A 5 -64.55 -11.17 -24.64
C PRO A 5 -63.21 -10.53 -24.25
N ILE A 6 -63.15 -9.21 -24.45
CA ILE A 6 -62.79 -8.15 -23.49
C ILE A 6 -61.78 -8.51 -22.37
N ALA A 7 -60.67 -7.78 -22.35
CA ALA A 7 -60.09 -7.27 -21.09
C ALA A 7 -59.40 -5.92 -21.34
N PHE A 8 -60.07 -4.85 -20.91
CA PHE A 8 -59.61 -3.47 -20.82
C PHE A 8 -59.48 -3.17 -19.32
N ALA A 9 -58.27 -3.06 -18.78
CA ALA A 9 -57.93 -2.47 -17.46
C ALA A 9 -56.44 -2.79 -17.18
N GLY A 10 -55.57 -1.88 -16.73
CA GLY A 10 -55.78 -0.52 -16.26
C GLY A 10 -54.49 0.29 -16.34
N LEU A 11 -54.69 1.59 -16.50
CA LEU A 11 -53.73 2.65 -16.27
C LEU A 11 -53.76 3.04 -14.78
N LEU A 12 -52.61 3.48 -14.28
CA LEU A 12 -52.37 4.29 -13.06
C LEU A 12 -52.22 3.56 -11.71
N ALA A 13 -50.98 3.53 -11.21
CA ALA A 13 -50.64 4.10 -9.90
C ALA A 13 -49.15 4.47 -9.83
N LEU A 14 -48.88 5.78 -9.77
CA LEU A 14 -47.65 6.38 -9.26
C LEU A 14 -47.77 6.46 -7.73
N ALA A 15 -46.83 5.84 -7.01
CA ALA A 15 -46.35 6.10 -5.64
C ALA A 15 -45.55 4.84 -5.26
N ALA A 16 -44.35 4.87 -4.67
CA ALA A 16 -43.68 5.89 -3.91
C ALA A 16 -42.17 5.71 -4.01
N CYS A 17 -41.48 6.79 -3.72
CA CYS A 17 -40.07 6.88 -3.42
C CYS A 17 -39.70 5.90 -2.30
N GLY A 18 -39.03 4.80 -2.64
CA GLY A 18 -38.29 3.97 -1.70
C GLY A 18 -36.82 4.28 -1.84
N SER A 19 -36.35 5.23 -1.03
CA SER A 19 -34.93 5.43 -0.75
C SER A 19 -34.42 4.15 -0.09
N GLU A 20 -33.97 3.19 -0.89
CA GLU A 20 -33.14 2.11 -0.37
C GLU A 20 -31.70 2.55 -0.57
N SER A 21 -31.21 3.16 0.51
CA SER A 21 -29.82 3.47 0.78
C SER A 21 -29.01 2.22 0.44
N ALA A 22 -28.35 2.26 -0.71
CA ALA A 22 -27.15 1.49 -0.91
C ALA A 22 -26.09 2.12 0.00
N ASP A 23 -26.18 1.80 1.29
CA ASP A 23 -25.05 1.83 2.21
C ASP A 23 -24.03 0.82 1.66
N GLY A 24 -23.33 1.28 0.62
CA GLY A 24 -22.13 0.67 0.13
C GLY A 24 -21.14 0.72 1.28
N ASN A 25 -21.03 -0.41 1.96
CA ASN A 25 -20.03 -0.73 2.96
C ASN A 25 -18.63 -0.41 2.41
N TYR A 26 -18.20 0.83 2.53
CA TYR A 26 -16.82 1.30 2.32
C TYR A 26 -15.99 0.89 3.55
N GLY A 27 -15.86 -0.42 3.75
CA GLY A 27 -15.15 -1.00 4.87
C GLY A 27 -14.41 -2.29 4.51
N ARG A 28 -14.35 -2.67 3.22
CA ARG A 28 -13.52 -3.80 2.79
C ARG A 28 -12.08 -3.35 2.57
N THR A 29 -11.38 -3.34 3.69
CA THR A 29 -9.94 -3.54 3.76
C THR A 29 -9.55 -4.71 2.86
N ALA A 30 -8.47 -4.54 2.08
CA ALA A 30 -7.79 -5.68 1.49
C ALA A 30 -7.42 -6.59 2.67
N SER A 31 -8.17 -7.67 2.84
CA SER A 31 -8.06 -8.58 3.98
C SER A 31 -6.62 -9.07 4.05
N GLU A 32 -5.98 -8.85 5.20
CA GLU A 32 -4.60 -9.22 5.52
C GLU A 32 -4.29 -10.68 5.15
N GLU A 33 -5.31 -11.54 5.18
CA GLU A 33 -5.28 -12.96 4.81
C GLU A 33 -4.94 -13.25 3.32
N LEU A 34 -5.08 -12.28 2.41
CA LEU A 34 -4.81 -12.50 0.97
C LEU A 34 -3.35 -12.26 0.57
N ILE A 35 -2.49 -11.79 1.49
CA ILE A 35 -1.05 -11.60 1.24
C ILE A 35 -0.23 -12.76 1.84
N ASP A 36 -0.82 -13.54 2.76
CA ASP A 36 -0.08 -14.57 3.51
C ASP A 36 -0.11 -15.97 2.87
N GLU A 37 -0.97 -16.23 1.89
CA GLU A 37 -0.96 -17.49 1.13
C GLU A 37 -0.06 -17.41 -0.12
N GLN A 38 1.26 -17.47 0.08
CA GLN A 38 2.24 -18.20 -0.77
C GLN A 38 3.67 -17.82 -0.37
N MET A 39 4.05 -18.14 0.86
CA MET A 39 5.47 -18.34 1.20
C MET A 39 5.80 -19.82 1.02
N ASP A 40 6.12 -20.23 -0.20
CA ASP A 40 6.84 -21.49 -0.43
C ASP A 40 8.09 -21.24 -1.27
N ALA A 41 9.22 -21.38 -0.58
CA ALA A 41 10.59 -21.61 -1.01
C ALA A 41 10.91 -21.54 -2.52
N ASN A 42 11.60 -20.47 -2.95
CA ASN A 42 12.98 -20.53 -3.48
C ASN A 42 13.46 -19.19 -4.10
N THR A 43 14.45 -18.60 -3.44
CA THR A 43 15.56 -17.80 -4.03
C THR A 43 15.24 -16.69 -5.04
N LYS A 44 14.86 -15.51 -4.54
CA LYS A 44 15.54 -14.23 -4.79
C LYS A 44 15.47 -13.39 -3.51
N ALA A 45 16.61 -13.03 -2.93
CA ALA A 45 16.67 -12.27 -1.70
C ALA A 45 16.07 -10.86 -1.89
N SER A 46 14.76 -10.74 -1.65
CA SER A 46 14.16 -9.48 -1.21
C SER A 46 14.73 -9.21 0.17
N VAL A 47 15.54 -8.16 0.29
CA VAL A 47 16.05 -7.74 1.59
C VAL A 47 15.04 -6.75 2.13
N ASP A 48 14.08 -7.27 2.91
CA ASP A 48 13.34 -6.43 3.83
C ASP A 48 14.30 -5.97 4.93
N SER A 49 14.12 -4.74 5.41
CA SER A 49 15.00 -4.19 6.44
C SER A 49 14.95 -5.09 7.68
N MET A 50 16.05 -5.79 8.01
CA MET A 50 16.08 -6.60 9.22
C MET A 50 16.25 -5.69 10.45
N ALA A 51 15.23 -5.68 11.31
CA ALA A 51 15.22 -5.02 12.60
C ALA A 51 16.41 -5.46 13.47
N LYS A 52 17.16 -4.52 14.04
CA LYS A 52 18.08 -4.77 15.15
C LYS A 52 17.60 -4.03 16.39
N ALA A 53 17.28 -4.75 17.46
CA ALA A 53 17.00 -4.12 18.74
C ALA A 53 18.32 -3.58 19.34
N THR A 54 18.29 -2.33 19.81
CA THR A 54 19.36 -1.76 20.64
C THR A 54 19.20 -2.19 22.10
N ASN A 55 20.23 -1.98 22.92
CA ASN A 55 20.19 -2.25 24.36
C ASN A 55 19.11 -1.41 25.10
N GLU A 56 18.56 -0.39 24.44
CA GLU A 56 17.50 0.49 24.94
C GLU A 56 16.11 0.14 24.39
N GLY A 57 15.96 -1.01 23.71
CA GLY A 57 14.69 -1.45 23.11
C GLY A 57 14.36 -0.81 21.77
N LYS A 58 15.03 0.29 21.39
CA LYS A 58 14.84 0.95 20.10
C LYS A 58 15.23 0.03 18.94
N ILE A 59 14.30 -0.19 18.01
CA ILE A 59 14.55 -0.97 16.79
C ILE A 59 15.25 -0.08 15.76
N LEU A 60 16.43 -0.48 15.32
CA LEU A 60 17.19 0.15 14.25
C LEU A 60 17.08 -0.70 12.98
N TYR A 61 16.69 -0.05 11.90
CA TYR A 61 16.74 -0.60 10.56
C TYR A 61 17.89 0.08 9.82
N PRO A 62 19.04 -0.58 9.61
CA PRO A 62 20.16 0.05 8.92
C PRO A 62 19.75 0.36 7.48
N VAL A 63 19.71 1.66 7.15
CA VAL A 63 19.39 2.13 5.79
C VAL A 63 20.64 2.03 4.92
N PRO A 64 20.59 1.38 3.74
CA PRO A 64 21.73 1.26 2.84
C PRO A 64 22.31 2.61 2.44
N ASP A 65 23.65 2.70 2.34
CA ASP A 65 24.36 3.94 1.98
C ASP A 65 23.86 4.56 0.67
N THR A 66 23.49 3.72 -0.30
CA THR A 66 22.87 4.17 -1.55
C THR A 66 21.60 4.96 -1.30
N LEU A 67 20.69 4.45 -0.45
CA LEU A 67 19.44 5.10 -0.13
C LEU A 67 19.66 6.36 0.72
N THR A 68 20.60 6.32 1.66
CA THR A 68 21.03 7.49 2.43
C THR A 68 21.55 8.61 1.52
N THR A 69 22.36 8.26 0.51
CA THR A 69 22.89 9.20 -0.47
C THR A 69 21.79 9.80 -1.33
N LEU A 70 20.87 8.96 -1.83
CA LEU A 70 19.72 9.41 -2.64
C LEU A 70 18.82 10.38 -1.87
N LEU A 71 18.53 10.07 -0.60
CA LEU A 71 17.78 10.95 0.28
C LEU A 71 18.50 12.28 0.52
N GLY A 72 19.80 12.25 0.82
CA GLY A 72 20.58 13.49 1.00
C GLY A 72 20.61 14.38 -0.24
N GLN A 73 20.64 13.79 -1.44
CA GLN A 73 20.66 14.53 -2.70
C GLN A 73 19.30 15.08 -3.13
N LYS A 74 18.22 14.30 -2.95
CA LYS A 74 16.89 14.62 -3.50
C LYS A 74 15.94 15.20 -2.45
N GLN A 75 16.12 14.84 -1.18
CA GLN A 75 15.23 15.18 -0.07
C GLN A 75 16.02 15.66 1.16
N PRO A 76 16.81 16.74 1.06
CA PRO A 76 17.72 17.18 2.14
C PRO A 76 16.99 17.61 3.43
N GLN A 77 15.70 17.93 3.34
CA GLN A 77 14.87 18.31 4.49
C GLN A 77 14.06 17.13 5.05
N ALA A 78 14.01 15.99 4.35
CA ALA A 78 13.28 14.83 4.83
C ALA A 78 14.13 14.04 5.82
N ARG A 79 13.49 13.54 6.86
CA ARG A 79 14.11 12.61 7.81
C ARG A 79 13.55 11.23 7.52
N ILE A 80 14.35 10.17 7.62
CA ILE A 80 13.81 8.82 7.58
C ILE A 80 12.76 8.71 8.70
N ALA A 81 11.61 8.12 8.39
CA ALA A 81 10.53 8.01 9.37
C ALA A 81 11.02 7.26 10.60
N THR A 82 10.57 7.69 11.78
CA THR A 82 10.80 6.93 13.01
C THR A 82 9.59 6.05 13.25
N LEU A 83 9.84 4.78 13.55
CA LEU A 83 8.80 3.87 14.00
C LEU A 83 8.75 3.92 15.52
N PRO A 84 7.56 3.96 16.12
CA PRO A 84 7.42 3.96 17.56
C PRO A 84 7.89 2.61 18.11
N ASP A 85 8.46 2.63 19.31
CA ASP A 85 8.81 1.40 20.01
C ASP A 85 7.53 0.58 20.29
N GLN A 86 7.67 -0.75 20.28
CA GLN A 86 6.56 -1.69 20.52
C GLN A 86 5.93 -1.48 21.91
N SER A 87 6.68 -0.93 22.85
CA SER A 87 6.21 -0.56 24.19
C SER A 87 5.27 0.67 24.19
N ILE A 88 5.39 1.54 23.18
CA ILE A 88 4.66 2.81 23.07
C ILE A 88 3.34 2.59 22.32
N MET A 89 3.32 1.72 21.31
CA MET A 89 2.08 1.32 20.65
C MET A 89 1.54 0.07 21.33
N ASN A 90 0.47 0.21 22.13
CA ASN A 90 -0.37 -0.91 22.61
C ASN A 90 -1.10 -1.62 21.43
N GLN A 91 -0.36 -1.98 20.38
CA GLN A 91 -0.85 -2.54 19.13
C GLN A 91 -0.19 -3.91 18.91
N ARG A 92 -0.87 -4.77 18.14
CA ARG A 92 -0.37 -6.10 17.82
C ARG A 92 1.06 -6.01 17.28
N LEU A 93 1.89 -6.97 17.68
CA LEU A 93 3.26 -7.22 17.23
C LEU A 93 3.47 -6.80 15.76
N GLN A 94 4.02 -5.60 15.54
CA GLN A 94 4.51 -5.14 14.24
C GLN A 94 5.88 -5.80 13.98
N VAL A 95 5.88 -7.12 13.87
CA VAL A 95 7.07 -7.92 13.56
C VAL A 95 7.33 -7.66 12.08
N GLU A 96 8.47 -7.04 11.75
CA GLU A 96 8.87 -6.68 10.37
C GLU A 96 8.16 -5.44 9.81
N ASN A 97 8.30 -4.28 10.48
CA ASN A 97 7.96 -2.98 9.90
C ASN A 97 9.22 -2.33 9.27
N PRO A 98 9.62 -2.68 8.03
CA PRO A 98 10.79 -2.10 7.42
C PRO A 98 10.52 -0.64 7.01
N LEU A 99 11.47 0.24 7.32
CA LEU A 99 11.45 1.65 6.89
C LEU A 99 11.57 1.80 5.37
N PHE A 100 12.18 0.80 4.72
CA PHE A 100 12.28 0.73 3.28
C PHE A 100 12.12 -0.69 2.77
N VAL A 101 11.63 -0.83 1.54
CA VAL A 101 11.58 -2.08 0.78
C VAL A 101 12.36 -1.91 -0.52
N ARG A 102 12.86 -3.03 -1.05
CA ARG A 102 13.65 -3.06 -2.29
C ARG A 102 13.00 -4.01 -3.28
N GLY A 103 12.75 -3.55 -4.50
CA GLY A 103 12.04 -4.33 -5.52
C GLY A 103 12.22 -3.75 -6.91
N ASN A 104 11.80 -4.48 -7.93
CA ASN A 104 11.78 -4.02 -9.32
C ASN A 104 10.40 -3.38 -9.61
N PHE A 105 10.22 -2.13 -9.17
CA PHE A 105 8.93 -1.43 -9.24
C PHE A 105 8.63 -0.91 -10.64
N ASN A 106 9.64 -0.61 -11.45
CA ASN A 106 9.48 -0.07 -12.81
C ASN A 106 9.60 -1.14 -13.92
N GLY A 107 9.91 -2.39 -13.58
CA GLY A 107 10.00 -3.52 -14.51
C GLY A 107 11.31 -3.61 -15.30
N ASN A 108 12.30 -2.77 -15.04
CA ASN A 108 13.54 -2.71 -15.82
C ASN A 108 14.64 -3.72 -15.38
N ARG A 109 14.36 -4.53 -14.36
CA ARG A 109 15.25 -5.56 -13.76
C ARG A 109 16.34 -5.02 -12.82
N SER A 110 16.49 -3.69 -12.72
CA SER A 110 17.21 -3.08 -11.60
C SER A 110 16.37 -3.14 -10.34
N LEU A 111 17.06 -3.06 -9.19
CA LEU A 111 16.40 -3.02 -7.90
C LEU A 111 16.28 -1.57 -7.44
N ASP A 112 15.04 -1.13 -7.31
CA ASP A 112 14.61 0.17 -6.83
C ASP A 112 14.44 0.16 -5.30
N TYR A 113 14.36 1.34 -4.70
CA TYR A 113 14.05 1.50 -3.27
C TYR A 113 12.73 2.22 -3.08
N ALA A 114 11.94 1.82 -2.09
CA ALA A 114 10.83 2.62 -1.57
C ALA A 114 11.04 2.82 -0.08
N VAL A 115 10.89 4.06 0.41
CA VAL A 115 11.24 4.44 1.78
C VAL A 115 10.18 5.35 2.38
N GLN A 116 9.95 5.18 3.68
CA GLN A 116 9.15 6.10 4.49
C GLN A 116 10.03 7.25 5.00
N VAL A 117 9.63 8.48 4.72
CA VAL A 117 10.28 9.68 5.26
C VAL A 117 9.25 10.56 5.97
N LEU A 118 9.67 11.20 7.05
CA LEU A 118 8.92 12.22 7.75
C LEU A 118 9.26 13.59 7.16
N GLN A 119 8.23 14.35 6.81
CA GLN A 119 8.33 15.76 6.44
C GLN A 119 7.23 16.50 7.20
N ASN A 120 7.63 17.35 8.15
CA ASN A 120 6.71 18.04 9.07
C ASN A 120 5.84 17.03 9.86
N ASP A 121 4.52 17.12 9.67
CA ASP A 121 3.47 16.31 10.30
C ASP A 121 2.99 15.14 9.41
N SER A 122 3.74 14.83 8.34
CA SER A 122 3.34 13.88 7.30
C SER A 122 4.40 12.82 7.06
N VAL A 123 3.95 11.59 6.85
CA VAL A 123 4.76 10.47 6.35
C VAL A 123 4.62 10.42 4.83
N HIS A 124 5.73 10.52 4.13
CA HIS A 124 5.81 10.40 2.69
C HIS A 124 6.47 9.07 2.33
N ILE A 125 5.86 8.36 1.39
CA ILE A 125 6.46 7.16 0.82
C ILE A 125 7.00 7.55 -0.55
N LEU A 126 8.32 7.47 -0.67
CA LEU A 126 9.06 7.86 -1.87
C LEU A 126 9.72 6.63 -2.47
N ALA A 127 9.64 6.49 -3.79
CA ALA A 127 10.37 5.49 -4.53
C ALA A 127 11.53 6.14 -5.30
N PHE A 128 12.72 5.57 -5.18
CA PHE A 128 13.88 5.90 -5.99
C PHE A 128 14.09 4.79 -7.01
N LEU A 129 13.70 5.08 -8.24
CA LEU A 129 13.73 4.16 -9.35
C LEU A 129 15.08 4.24 -10.05
N ASP A 130 15.79 3.13 -10.11
CA ASP A 130 17.10 3.04 -10.73
C ASP A 130 16.93 3.01 -12.25
N TYR A 131 17.26 4.11 -12.93
CA TYR A 131 17.37 4.16 -14.39
C TYR A 131 18.85 4.26 -14.77
N ALA A 132 19.21 3.76 -15.95
CA ALA A 132 20.60 3.61 -16.41
C ALA A 132 21.50 4.85 -16.22
N ASP A 133 20.92 6.06 -16.31
CA ASP A 133 21.67 7.32 -16.22
C ASP A 133 21.57 7.99 -14.84
N GLN A 134 20.44 7.83 -14.14
CA GLN A 134 20.21 8.43 -12.83
C GLN A 134 18.97 7.84 -12.14
N ALA A 135 19.02 7.76 -10.81
CA ALA A 135 17.85 7.43 -10.02
C ALA A 135 16.78 8.54 -10.10
N ARG A 136 15.54 8.15 -10.37
CA ARG A 136 14.39 9.05 -10.41
C ARG A 136 13.56 8.88 -9.15
N GLU A 137 13.32 9.98 -8.44
CA GLU A 137 12.35 10.01 -7.36
C GLU A 137 10.92 10.07 -7.91
N VAL A 138 10.05 9.23 -7.35
CA VAL A 138 8.61 9.24 -7.61
C VAL A 138 7.87 9.10 -6.29
N LYS A 139 6.89 9.98 -6.05
CA LYS A 139 6.01 9.86 -4.89
C LYS A 139 5.09 8.65 -5.05
N VAL A 140 5.05 7.80 -4.02
CA VAL A 140 4.15 6.64 -3.94
C VAL A 140 2.86 7.06 -3.27
N ALA A 141 2.96 7.60 -2.05
CA ALA A 141 1.83 7.99 -1.23
C ALA A 141 2.26 9.00 -0.15
N SER A 142 1.28 9.55 0.55
CA SER A 142 1.51 10.40 1.71
C SER A 142 0.35 10.24 2.67
N TYR A 143 0.68 10.20 3.95
CA TYR A 143 -0.22 9.91 5.06
C TYR A 143 0.08 10.84 6.22
N PRO A 144 -0.89 11.13 7.10
CA PRO A 144 -0.62 11.87 8.32
C PRO A 144 0.36 11.08 9.21
N ALA A 145 1.35 11.76 9.78
CA ALA A 145 2.14 11.18 10.86
C ALA A 145 1.33 11.16 12.16
N ARG A 146 1.69 10.27 13.08
CA ARG A 146 1.08 10.22 14.41
C ARG A 146 1.99 10.92 15.40
N GLN A 147 1.46 11.90 16.10
CA GLN A 147 2.17 12.51 17.22
C GLN A 147 2.04 11.60 18.45
N LEU A 148 3.18 11.24 19.05
CA LEU A 148 3.26 10.58 20.35
C LEU A 148 4.23 11.42 21.20
N ASP A 149 3.75 11.91 22.33
CA ASP A 149 4.42 12.94 23.12
C ASP A 149 4.84 14.16 22.27
N GLU A 150 6.13 14.47 22.18
CA GLU A 150 6.68 15.60 21.43
C GLU A 150 7.25 15.21 20.05
N GLU A 151 7.12 13.94 19.64
CA GLU A 151 7.69 13.42 18.39
C GLU A 151 6.62 12.90 17.42
N TRP A 152 6.95 12.93 16.12
CA TRP A 152 6.11 12.42 15.05
C TRP A 152 6.62 11.08 14.54
N TYR A 153 5.70 10.13 14.40
CA TYR A 153 6.00 8.75 14.06
C TYR A 153 5.19 8.27 12.86
N SER A 154 5.76 7.31 12.13
CA SER A 154 4.97 6.52 11.17
C SER A 154 4.35 5.32 11.88
N THR A 155 3.06 5.12 11.65
CA THR A 155 2.32 3.91 12.05
C THR A 155 2.12 2.94 10.89
N TYR A 156 2.73 3.24 9.74
CA TYR A 156 2.60 2.47 8.52
C TYR A 156 3.72 1.45 8.39
N GLN A 157 3.38 0.29 7.85
CA GLN A 157 4.36 -0.73 7.45
C GLN A 157 4.49 -0.78 5.94
N LEU A 158 5.72 -0.93 5.45
CA LEU A 158 5.98 -1.24 4.06
C LEU A 158 6.16 -2.75 3.91
N LYS A 159 5.53 -3.33 2.90
CA LYS A 159 5.78 -4.72 2.48
C LYS A 159 5.98 -4.74 0.97
N LEU A 160 6.99 -5.48 0.50
CA LEU A 160 7.14 -5.74 -0.92
C LEU A 160 5.98 -6.63 -1.37
N ALA A 161 5.35 -6.29 -2.49
CA ALA A 161 4.45 -7.19 -3.20
C ALA A 161 5.15 -7.71 -4.46
N PRO A 162 5.76 -8.91 -4.43
CA PRO A 162 6.43 -9.49 -5.59
C PRO A 162 5.55 -9.54 -6.83
N LYS A 163 6.12 -9.41 -8.02
CA LYS A 163 5.37 -9.43 -9.29
C LYS A 163 4.51 -10.68 -9.50
N ASP A 164 4.89 -11.80 -8.90
CA ASP A 164 4.19 -13.09 -8.93
C ASP A 164 3.09 -13.21 -7.87
N SER A 165 2.91 -12.19 -7.02
CA SER A 165 1.79 -12.11 -6.08
C SER A 165 0.46 -12.10 -6.83
N LEU A 166 -0.43 -13.02 -6.48
CA LEU A 166 -1.79 -13.04 -6.98
C LEU A 166 -2.65 -12.06 -6.22
N VAL A 167 -3.00 -10.95 -6.86
CA VAL A 167 -3.80 -9.90 -6.25
C VAL A 167 -5.21 -9.90 -6.81
N GLN A 168 -6.19 -9.62 -5.95
CA GLN A 168 -7.58 -9.52 -6.35
C GLN A 168 -7.80 -8.27 -7.20
N ASP A 169 -8.11 -8.45 -8.48
CA ASP A 169 -8.66 -7.40 -9.33
C ASP A 169 -10.17 -7.31 -9.07
N ASN A 170 -10.57 -6.30 -8.30
CA ASN A 170 -11.97 -6.08 -7.93
C ASN A 170 -12.87 -5.78 -9.13
N ARG A 171 -12.33 -5.37 -10.28
CA ARG A 171 -13.11 -5.01 -11.48
C ARG A 171 -13.47 -6.25 -12.27
N ASN A 172 -12.47 -7.10 -12.47
CA ASN A 172 -12.62 -8.33 -13.24
C ASN A 172 -13.06 -9.51 -12.35
N GLN A 173 -13.16 -9.30 -11.03
CA GLN A 173 -13.44 -10.33 -10.02
C GLN A 173 -12.50 -11.54 -10.13
N GLN A 174 -11.27 -11.31 -10.58
CA GLN A 174 -10.28 -12.34 -10.84
C GLN A 174 -9.00 -12.03 -10.08
N ARG A 175 -8.26 -13.07 -9.72
CA ARG A 175 -6.89 -12.93 -9.23
C ARG A 175 -5.96 -12.86 -10.44
N ALA A 176 -5.11 -11.85 -10.46
CA ALA A 176 -4.11 -11.67 -11.52
C ALA A 176 -2.74 -11.40 -10.89
N PRO A 177 -1.64 -11.85 -11.53
CA PRO A 177 -0.31 -11.44 -11.12
C PRO A 177 -0.09 -9.96 -11.38
N LEU A 178 0.90 -9.39 -10.72
CA LEU A 178 1.35 -8.03 -10.96
C LEU A 178 2.29 -7.97 -12.18
N ALA A 179 2.30 -6.83 -12.88
CA ALA A 179 3.20 -6.63 -14.01
C ALA A 179 4.66 -6.39 -13.56
N THR A 180 4.82 -5.81 -12.38
CA THR A 180 6.09 -5.44 -11.72
C THR A 180 5.91 -5.67 -10.22
N ASP A 181 6.99 -5.56 -9.44
CA ASP A 181 6.83 -5.54 -8.00
C ASP A 181 6.00 -4.30 -7.60
N GLY A 182 5.22 -4.42 -6.53
CA GLY A 182 4.41 -3.38 -5.93
C GLY A 182 4.86 -3.05 -4.51
N ILE A 183 4.30 -1.96 -3.98
CA ILE A 183 4.57 -1.48 -2.62
C ILE A 183 3.26 -1.53 -1.84
N SER A 184 3.17 -2.44 -0.88
CA SER A 184 2.05 -2.51 0.06
C SER A 184 2.31 -1.59 1.24
N VAL A 185 1.34 -0.73 1.54
CA VAL A 185 1.33 0.13 2.72
C VAL A 185 0.25 -0.38 3.66
N ILE A 186 0.66 -0.82 4.84
CA ILE A 186 -0.20 -1.49 5.81
C ILE A 186 -0.39 -0.56 7.02
N GLU A 187 -1.64 -0.35 7.41
CA GLU A 187 -2.07 0.44 8.56
C GLU A 187 -3.15 -0.34 9.30
N GLU A 188 -2.91 -0.79 10.53
CA GLU A 188 -3.83 -1.49 11.46
C GLU A 188 -4.84 -2.51 10.90
N ASN A 189 -5.79 -2.09 10.07
CA ASN A 189 -6.80 -2.92 9.45
C ASN A 189 -6.78 -2.87 7.91
N ARG A 190 -6.02 -1.97 7.30
CA ARG A 190 -6.04 -1.64 5.87
C ARG A 190 -4.68 -1.85 5.23
N THR A 191 -4.66 -2.62 4.14
CA THR A 191 -3.54 -2.64 3.20
C THR A 191 -3.89 -1.91 1.91
N THR A 192 -3.03 -0.99 1.46
CA THR A 192 -3.12 -0.36 0.14
C THR A 192 -1.93 -0.77 -0.70
N LEU A 193 -2.17 -1.51 -1.80
CA LEU A 193 -1.13 -1.89 -2.75
C LEU A 193 -0.96 -0.82 -3.83
N TYR A 194 0.24 -0.29 -3.97
CA TYR A 194 0.61 0.64 -5.03
C TYR A 194 1.43 -0.05 -6.11
N VAL A 195 1.06 0.20 -7.37
CA VAL A 195 1.77 -0.32 -8.55
C VAL A 195 2.15 0.81 -9.48
N MET A 196 3.31 0.70 -10.12
CA MET A 196 3.76 1.66 -11.12
C MET A 196 2.92 1.53 -12.39
N GLN A 197 2.30 2.62 -12.82
CA GLN A 197 1.59 2.73 -14.10
C GLN A 197 1.78 4.10 -14.71
N ASN A 198 2.12 4.14 -16.01
CA ASN A 198 2.29 5.39 -16.75
C ASN A 198 3.23 6.40 -16.05
N GLY A 199 4.31 5.90 -15.42
CA GLY A 199 5.32 6.71 -14.75
C GLY A 199 4.95 7.25 -13.36
N ARG A 200 3.85 6.79 -12.76
CA ARG A 200 3.46 7.10 -11.38
C ARG A 200 2.95 5.86 -10.65
N PHE A 201 3.05 5.85 -9.32
CA PHE A 201 2.38 4.84 -8.52
C PHE A 201 0.90 5.16 -8.40
N ILE A 202 0.07 4.13 -8.54
CA ILE A 202 -1.36 4.22 -8.30
C ILE A 202 -1.82 3.07 -7.41
N PRO A 203 -2.84 3.25 -6.57
CA PRO A 203 -3.48 2.15 -5.87
C PRO A 203 -4.00 1.11 -6.88
N PHE A 204 -3.72 -0.17 -6.65
CA PHE A 204 -4.07 -1.26 -7.55
C PHE A 204 -5.59 -1.41 -7.74
N ASP A 205 -6.37 -1.10 -6.72
CA ASP A 205 -7.84 -1.06 -6.72
C ASP A 205 -8.41 0.19 -7.43
N ALA A 206 -7.63 1.26 -7.58
CA ALA A 206 -8.07 2.53 -8.19
C ALA A 206 -7.98 2.58 -9.73
N LYS A 207 -7.56 1.49 -10.40
CA LYS A 207 -7.20 1.44 -11.85
C LYS A 207 -8.32 1.75 -12.86
N LYS A 208 -8.84 2.98 -12.99
CA LYS A 208 -9.96 3.33 -13.91
C LYS A 208 -9.83 2.81 -15.34
#